data_AF-M2TIT1-F1
#
_entry.id   AF-M2TIT1-F1
#
_cell.length_a   1.000
_cell.length_b   1.000
_cell.length_c   1.000
_cell.angle_alpha   90.00
_cell.angle_beta   90.00
_cell.angle_gamma   90.00
#
_symmetry.space_group_name_H-M   'P 1'
#
loop_
_entity.id
_entity.type
_entity.pdbx_description
1 polymer ?
#
loop_
_entity_poly.entity_id
_entity_poly.type
_entity_poly.pdbx_seq_one_letter_code
_entity_poly.pdbx_strand_id
1 'polypeptide(L)'
;MAAPSAQATLTLQDAFERFASTVTPEDKQIFHNTQLKDVREEAMRIERQLRARRMQRNMARLDPFLRGMEHYSKVVEVLCNGTPYLAWIWAPVKLMLTIAVDSISAFEKLIEAYGKIADMLPRLDRLNHALADDHNFQNVLALVYSDIVEFHRRAYKFVRRKSWTIFFGSMWAGFESRFNGILKNLAYHGGLVDKEAAAAEISEAVRQTWADLARQLQAKIQKVLAWLETNETFQADILERYMGDYLPGSCEWFVQHNETQLWLGDSAKNSLLWLCGKPGAGKSMICSSVIQHAEANTVHIFYYFYSFLGSHSNGPTRLLRAIISQVIQKHQDLAIYVHDVYFTSHPIPTKKALLSLLPELLQGLGSVRLVIDGMFLWVSLVLKSLDTVYSPEELRTIVDDLPSDLENLYNQIFIRLCSAPGARNYGSVSGIMSWICFAQRPLHKSELLHALSMFPYKSSSQVQSIPVASILDHCKPLIEELPDSTIVPVRFSVKE
;
A
#
# COMPACT_ATOMS: atom_id res chain seq x y z
N MET A 1 -16.01 11.88 13.29
CA MET A 1 -17.14 12.70 12.82
C MET A 1 -16.60 13.68 11.81
N ALA A 2 -16.97 13.50 10.55
CA ALA A 2 -16.67 14.46 9.49
C ALA A 2 -17.30 15.83 9.83
N ALA A 3 -16.73 16.89 9.28
CA ALA A 3 -17.32 18.21 9.39
C ALA A 3 -18.68 18.25 8.69
N PRO A 4 -19.71 18.90 9.27
CA PRO A 4 -21.02 19.02 8.65
C PRO A 4 -20.93 19.80 7.33
N SER A 5 -21.76 19.41 6.36
CA SER A 5 -21.85 20.04 5.05
C SER A 5 -22.17 21.52 5.18
N ALA A 6 -21.34 22.38 4.59
CA ALA A 6 -21.56 23.82 4.59
C ALA A 6 -22.90 24.20 3.94
N GLN A 7 -23.28 23.51 2.86
CA GLN A 7 -24.54 23.77 2.15
C GLN A 7 -25.76 23.37 2.98
N ALA A 8 -25.68 22.24 3.70
CA ALA A 8 -26.74 21.80 4.60
C ALA A 8 -26.95 22.82 5.72
N THR A 9 -25.86 23.26 6.36
CA THR A 9 -25.89 24.27 7.42
C THR A 9 -26.51 25.59 6.94
N LEU A 10 -26.12 26.09 5.76
CA LEU A 10 -26.70 27.30 5.16
C LEU A 10 -28.20 27.15 4.90
N THR A 11 -28.63 25.99 4.40
CA THR A 11 -30.05 25.71 4.10
C THR A 11 -30.89 25.71 5.38
N LEU A 12 -30.39 25.10 6.46
CA LEU A 12 -31.04 25.10 7.78
C LEU A 12 -31.13 26.52 8.36
N GLN A 13 -30.04 27.28 8.25
CA GLN A 13 -29.98 28.66 8.74
C GLN A 13 -30.97 29.58 8.00
N ASP A 14 -31.01 29.55 6.67
CA ASP A 14 -31.94 30.36 5.87
C ASP A 14 -33.41 30.02 6.20
N ALA A 15 -33.75 28.73 6.34
CA ALA A 15 -35.09 28.30 6.73
C ALA A 15 -35.49 28.85 8.11
N PHE A 16 -34.56 28.78 9.06
CA PHE A 16 -34.75 29.33 10.40
C PHE A 16 -34.93 30.85 10.39
N GLU A 17 -34.05 31.60 9.73
CA GLU A 17 -34.09 33.07 9.71
C GLU A 17 -35.37 33.59 9.05
N ARG A 18 -35.84 32.93 7.99
CA ARG A 18 -37.14 33.23 7.35
C ARG A 18 -38.32 33.02 8.29
N PHE A 19 -38.27 32.00 9.14
CA PHE A 19 -39.32 31.80 10.12
C PHE A 19 -39.20 32.79 11.27
N ALA A 20 -38.00 32.99 11.83
CA ALA A 20 -37.75 33.93 12.90
C ALA A 20 -38.16 35.37 12.52
N SER A 21 -37.92 35.81 11.29
CA SER A 21 -38.37 37.14 10.81
C SER A 21 -39.90 37.29 10.73
N THR A 22 -40.65 36.18 10.71
CA THR A 22 -42.11 36.17 10.63
C THR A 22 -42.80 36.22 12.02
N VAL A 23 -42.12 35.76 13.07
CA VAL A 23 -42.70 35.60 14.42
C VAL A 23 -42.63 36.91 15.21
N THR A 24 -43.68 37.23 15.99
CA THR A 24 -43.70 38.43 16.83
C THR A 24 -42.66 38.35 17.97
N PRO A 25 -42.13 39.47 18.47
CA PRO A 25 -41.14 39.47 19.55
C PRO A 25 -41.58 38.73 20.81
N GLU A 26 -42.86 38.81 21.16
CA GLU A 26 -43.47 38.11 22.30
C GLU A 26 -43.41 36.58 22.10
N ASP A 27 -43.80 36.10 20.92
CA ASP A 27 -43.78 34.67 20.62
C ASP A 27 -42.35 34.12 20.51
N LYS A 28 -41.38 34.92 20.05
CA LYS A 28 -39.96 34.52 19.98
C LYS A 28 -39.41 34.10 21.34
N GLN A 29 -39.75 34.83 22.41
CA GLN A 29 -39.29 34.50 23.76
C GLN A 29 -39.85 33.15 24.23
N ILE A 30 -41.10 32.86 23.90
CA ILE A 30 -41.75 31.58 24.21
C ILE A 30 -41.10 30.45 23.40
N PHE A 31 -40.74 30.73 22.15
CA PHE A 31 -40.23 29.72 21.23
C PHE A 31 -38.85 29.21 21.62
N HIS A 32 -37.93 30.08 22.07
CA HIS A 32 -36.55 29.72 22.39
C HIS A 32 -36.40 28.60 23.42
N ASN A 33 -37.37 28.44 24.32
CA ASN A 33 -37.28 27.49 25.43
C ASN A 33 -38.11 26.22 25.23
N THR A 34 -38.82 26.09 24.11
CA THR A 34 -39.74 24.96 23.91
C THR A 34 -39.00 23.69 23.48
N GLN A 35 -39.23 22.60 24.20
CA GLN A 35 -38.73 21.27 23.91
C GLN A 35 -39.89 20.31 23.60
N LEU A 36 -39.56 19.12 23.09
CA LEU A 36 -40.55 18.07 22.79
C LEU A 36 -41.40 17.69 24.02
N LYS A 37 -40.80 17.66 25.22
CA LYS A 37 -41.53 17.40 26.47
C LYS A 37 -42.68 18.39 26.69
N ASP A 38 -42.45 19.67 26.39
CA ASP A 38 -43.43 20.73 26.59
C ASP A 38 -44.60 20.60 25.59
N VAL A 39 -44.34 20.07 24.40
CA VAL A 39 -45.38 19.74 23.41
C VAL A 39 -46.22 18.55 23.88
N ARG A 40 -45.58 17.50 24.42
CA ARG A 40 -46.27 16.31 24.97
C ARG A 40 -47.14 16.68 26.17
N GLU A 41 -46.62 17.51 27.08
CA GLU A 41 -47.36 18.04 28.23
C GLU A 41 -48.56 18.88 27.80
N GLU A 42 -48.38 19.75 26.80
CA GLU A 42 -49.47 20.56 26.26
C GLU A 42 -50.55 19.70 25.59
N ALA A 43 -50.16 18.69 24.81
CA ALA A 43 -51.11 17.75 24.20
C ALA A 43 -51.93 17.00 25.27
N MET A 44 -51.30 16.55 26.36
CA MET A 44 -52.00 15.93 27.49
C MET A 44 -52.96 16.92 28.19
N ARG A 45 -52.56 18.19 28.33
CA ARG A 45 -53.43 19.24 28.90
C ARG A 45 -54.66 19.47 28.04
N ILE A 46 -54.47 19.59 26.72
CA ILE A 46 -55.53 19.76 25.73
C ILE A 46 -56.50 18.57 25.75
N GLU A 47 -55.98 17.33 25.82
CA GLU A 47 -56.82 16.13 25.90
C GLU A 47 -57.76 16.15 27.12
N ARG A 48 -57.23 16.54 28.30
CA ARG A 48 -58.02 16.69 29.53
C ARG A 48 -59.09 17.78 29.38
N GLN A 49 -58.74 18.92 28.80
CA GLN A 49 -59.67 20.03 28.57
C GLN A 49 -60.79 19.65 27.61
N LEU A 50 -60.47 18.97 26.50
CA LEU A 50 -61.44 18.46 25.54
C LEU A 50 -62.36 17.40 26.15
N ARG A 51 -61.82 16.53 27.02
CA ARG A 51 -62.61 15.54 27.78
C ARG A 51 -63.62 16.20 28.72
N ALA A 52 -63.21 17.23 29.46
CA ALA A 52 -64.11 17.99 30.32
C ALA A 52 -65.25 18.66 29.54
N ARG A 53 -64.96 19.15 28.32
CA ARG A 53 -65.96 19.75 27.41
C ARG A 53 -66.80 18.72 26.63
N ARG A 54 -66.62 17.40 26.85
CA ARG A 54 -67.22 16.30 26.07
C ARG A 54 -66.93 16.38 24.56
N MET A 55 -65.80 16.96 24.18
CA MET A 55 -65.33 17.08 22.79
C MET A 55 -64.03 16.32 22.57
N GLN A 56 -63.92 15.10 23.11
CA GLN A 56 -62.71 14.29 23.01
C GLN A 56 -62.29 14.08 21.55
N ARG A 57 -60.98 14.13 21.33
CA ARG A 57 -60.36 13.89 20.02
C ARG A 57 -59.27 12.83 20.20
N ASN A 58 -59.06 12.02 19.18
CA ASN A 58 -58.02 10.99 19.23
C ASN A 58 -56.63 11.64 19.13
N MET A 59 -56.04 11.95 20.29
CA MET A 59 -54.73 12.60 20.37
C MET A 59 -53.56 11.70 19.98
N ALA A 60 -53.76 10.37 20.01
CA ALA A 60 -52.75 9.42 19.58
C ALA A 60 -52.36 9.60 18.09
N ARG A 61 -53.20 10.26 17.28
CA ARG A 61 -52.88 10.59 15.88
C ARG A 61 -51.69 11.55 15.72
N LEU A 62 -51.30 12.27 16.76
CA LEU A 62 -50.13 13.15 16.74
C LEU A 62 -48.81 12.40 17.02
N ASP A 63 -48.89 11.21 17.63
CA ASP A 63 -47.72 10.44 18.07
C ASP A 63 -46.76 10.05 16.92
N PRO A 64 -47.22 9.61 15.73
CA PRO A 64 -46.32 9.34 14.60
C PRO A 64 -45.48 10.55 14.20
N PHE A 65 -46.09 11.74 14.18
CA PHE A 65 -45.40 12.99 13.90
C PHE A 65 -44.35 13.31 14.97
N LEU A 66 -44.72 13.25 16.26
CA LEU A 66 -43.80 13.57 17.35
C LEU A 66 -42.61 12.62 17.40
N ARG A 67 -42.82 11.32 17.16
CA ARG A 67 -41.73 10.34 17.09
C ARG A 67 -40.83 10.59 15.89
N GLY A 68 -41.41 10.73 14.69
CA GLY A 68 -40.64 11.02 13.48
C GLY A 68 -39.78 12.28 13.64
N MET A 69 -40.37 13.36 14.15
CA MET A 69 -39.66 14.61 14.42
C MET A 69 -38.62 14.50 15.54
N GLU A 70 -38.82 13.62 16.53
CA GLU A 70 -37.81 13.38 17.58
C GLU A 70 -36.55 12.77 16.97
N HIS A 71 -36.69 11.74 16.14
CA HIS A 71 -35.55 11.14 15.44
C HIS A 71 -34.90 12.12 14.46
N TYR A 72 -35.72 12.89 13.75
CA TYR A 72 -35.27 13.96 12.88
C TYR A 72 -34.43 15.01 13.62
N SER A 73 -34.91 15.45 14.78
CA SER A 73 -34.24 16.48 15.60
C SER A 73 -32.85 16.04 16.06
N LYS A 74 -32.68 14.76 16.42
CA LYS A 74 -31.38 14.19 16.82
C LYS A 74 -30.35 14.23 15.69
N VAL A 75 -30.77 13.97 14.45
CA VAL A 75 -29.89 14.02 13.28
C VAL A 75 -29.54 15.45 12.91
N VAL A 76 -30.52 16.35 12.92
CA VAL A 76 -30.32 17.77 12.63
C VAL A 76 -29.43 18.44 13.68
N GLU A 77 -29.51 18.04 14.94
CA GLU A 77 -28.67 18.56 16.02
C GLU A 77 -27.17 18.44 15.70
N VAL A 78 -26.76 17.32 15.10
CA VAL A 78 -25.39 17.09 14.63
C VAL A 78 -24.98 18.10 13.56
N LEU A 79 -25.89 18.42 12.62
CA LEU A 79 -25.66 19.41 11.57
C LEU A 79 -25.61 20.85 12.09
N CYS A 80 -26.34 21.13 13.17
CA CYS A 80 -26.53 22.47 13.68
C CYS A 80 -25.45 22.89 14.68
N ASN A 81 -24.53 22.00 15.05
CA ASN A 81 -23.37 22.29 15.91
C ASN A 81 -23.71 23.12 17.17
N GLY A 82 -24.82 22.80 17.83
CA GLY A 82 -25.29 23.49 19.05
C GLY A 82 -26.16 24.74 18.83
N THR A 83 -26.53 25.08 17.59
CA THR A 83 -27.46 26.18 17.32
C THR A 83 -28.89 25.80 17.75
N PRO A 84 -29.65 26.64 18.48
CA PRO A 84 -30.92 26.26 19.11
C PRO A 84 -32.10 26.22 18.12
N TYR A 85 -31.90 25.70 16.91
CA TYR A 85 -32.95 25.59 15.89
C TYR A 85 -34.05 24.60 16.30
N LEU A 86 -33.75 23.64 17.16
CA LEU A 86 -34.70 22.60 17.58
C LEU A 86 -35.94 23.16 18.27
N ALA A 87 -35.80 24.25 19.05
CA ALA A 87 -36.93 24.84 19.74
C ALA A 87 -38.00 25.38 18.76
N TRP A 88 -37.56 25.74 17.55
CA TRP A 88 -38.39 26.30 16.48
C TRP A 88 -39.12 25.24 15.65
N ILE A 89 -38.84 23.96 15.90
CA ILE A 89 -39.68 22.85 15.46
C ILE A 89 -40.86 22.68 16.42
N TRP A 90 -40.58 22.70 17.73
CA TRP A 90 -41.53 22.28 18.76
C TRP A 90 -42.49 23.40 19.16
N ALA A 91 -42.00 24.63 19.26
CA ALA A 91 -42.80 25.78 19.67
C ALA A 91 -44.01 26.06 18.75
N PRO A 92 -43.88 26.00 17.41
CA PRO A 92 -45.02 26.15 16.52
C PRO A 92 -46.06 25.04 16.72
N VAL A 93 -45.62 23.80 16.91
CA VAL A 93 -46.53 22.66 17.15
C VAL A 93 -47.35 22.92 18.41
N LYS A 94 -46.69 23.29 19.51
CA LYS A 94 -47.35 23.66 20.77
C LYS A 94 -48.34 24.81 20.57
N LEU A 95 -47.92 25.86 19.87
CA LEU A 95 -48.75 27.05 19.60
C LEU A 95 -49.98 26.70 18.76
N MET A 96 -49.81 25.95 17.67
CA MET A 96 -50.91 25.55 16.80
C MET A 96 -51.93 24.70 17.55
N LEU A 97 -51.49 23.75 18.36
CA LEU A 97 -52.37 22.92 19.19
C LEU A 97 -53.15 23.77 20.20
N THR A 98 -52.47 24.71 20.86
CA THR A 98 -53.07 25.62 21.84
C THR A 98 -54.13 26.51 21.19
N ILE A 99 -53.87 27.04 19.99
CA ILE A 99 -54.82 27.92 19.29
C ILE A 99 -55.99 27.12 18.70
N ALA A 100 -55.73 25.91 18.20
CA ALA A 100 -56.74 25.09 17.56
C ALA A 100 -57.73 24.46 18.56
N VAL A 101 -57.42 24.39 19.86
CA VAL A 101 -58.26 23.72 20.87
C VAL A 101 -59.69 24.28 20.97
N ASP A 102 -59.85 25.57 20.69
CA ASP A 102 -61.16 26.25 20.75
C ASP A 102 -61.98 26.09 19.46
N SER A 103 -61.42 25.48 18.40
CA SER A 103 -62.11 25.18 17.15
C SER A 103 -61.91 23.72 16.73
N ILE A 104 -62.96 22.91 16.87
CA ILE A 104 -62.95 21.49 16.52
C ILE A 104 -62.49 21.27 15.07
N SER A 105 -63.03 22.04 14.13
CA SER A 105 -62.71 21.90 12.72
C SER A 105 -61.25 22.24 12.45
N ALA A 106 -60.69 23.24 13.15
CA ALA A 106 -59.30 23.61 13.00
C ALA A 106 -58.36 22.55 13.60
N PHE A 107 -58.75 22.02 14.75
CA PHE A 107 -58.01 20.98 15.43
C PHE A 107 -57.89 19.71 14.57
N GLU A 108 -59.00 19.21 14.03
CA GLU A 108 -59.01 18.01 13.18
C GLU A 108 -58.14 18.19 11.92
N LYS A 109 -58.25 19.34 11.25
CA LYS A 109 -57.46 19.66 10.06
C LYS A 109 -55.97 19.80 10.35
N LEU A 110 -55.61 20.35 11.51
CA LEU A 110 -54.23 20.46 11.96
C LEU A 110 -53.62 19.08 12.25
N ILE A 111 -54.36 18.21 12.96
CA ILE A 111 -53.90 16.85 13.23
C ILE A 111 -53.78 16.04 11.93
N GLU A 112 -54.69 16.22 10.98
CA GLU A 112 -54.58 15.65 9.64
C GLU A 112 -53.32 16.14 8.91
N ALA A 113 -53.02 17.44 8.99
CA ALA A 113 -51.81 18.02 8.39
C ALA A 113 -50.53 17.44 8.99
N TYR A 114 -50.42 17.37 10.32
CA TYR A 114 -49.26 16.74 10.98
C TYR A 114 -49.14 15.25 10.68
N GLY A 115 -50.27 14.53 10.56
CA GLY A 115 -50.27 13.14 10.09
C GLY A 115 -49.66 13.01 8.70
N LYS A 116 -50.08 13.85 7.74
CA LYS A 116 -49.50 13.87 6.38
C LYS A 116 -48.03 14.22 6.37
N ILE A 117 -47.57 15.12 7.25
CA ILE A 117 -46.13 15.41 7.38
C ILE A 117 -45.41 14.17 7.92
N ALA A 118 -45.95 13.51 8.94
CA ALA A 118 -45.37 12.30 9.52
C ALA A 118 -45.19 11.18 8.51
N ASP A 119 -46.19 10.96 7.64
CA ASP A 119 -46.15 9.93 6.60
C ASP A 119 -45.02 10.16 5.57
N MET A 120 -44.55 11.40 5.44
CA MET A 120 -43.46 11.80 4.53
C MET A 120 -42.10 11.88 5.20
N LEU A 121 -42.01 11.68 6.53
CA LEU A 121 -40.73 11.70 7.22
C LEU A 121 -39.94 10.41 6.92
N PRO A 122 -38.65 10.53 6.56
CA PRO A 122 -37.81 9.35 6.34
C PRO A 122 -37.63 8.54 7.62
N ARG A 123 -37.40 7.23 7.47
CA ARG A 123 -37.21 6.28 8.60
C ARG A 123 -35.78 6.35 9.15
N LEU A 124 -35.44 7.48 9.76
CA LEU A 124 -34.07 7.80 10.19
C LEU A 124 -33.51 6.91 11.31
N ASP A 125 -34.37 6.20 12.04
CA ASP A 125 -34.00 5.35 13.19
C ASP A 125 -32.91 4.31 12.86
N ARG A 126 -32.86 3.86 11.61
CA ARG A 126 -31.93 2.82 11.14
C ARG A 126 -30.66 3.37 10.53
N LEU A 127 -30.63 4.65 10.20
CA LEU A 127 -29.58 5.23 9.39
C LEU A 127 -28.56 6.02 10.23
N ASN A 128 -28.89 6.41 11.47
CA ASN A 128 -28.13 7.36 12.31
C ASN A 128 -26.59 7.19 12.36
N HIS A 129 -26.05 5.96 12.27
CA HIS A 129 -24.58 5.73 12.26
C HIS A 129 -23.93 5.79 10.87
N ALA A 130 -24.66 5.50 9.80
CA ALA A 130 -24.14 5.59 8.42
C ALA A 130 -24.12 7.05 7.89
N LEU A 131 -24.85 7.96 8.55
CA LEU A 131 -25.23 9.27 8.00
C LEU A 131 -24.39 10.46 8.46
N ALA A 132 -23.56 10.30 9.50
CA ALA A 132 -22.82 11.43 10.07
C ALA A 132 -21.75 11.99 9.11
N ASP A 133 -21.33 11.21 8.10
CA ASP A 133 -20.17 11.54 7.28
C ASP A 133 -20.49 11.85 5.79
N ASP A 134 -21.72 11.63 5.31
CA ASP A 134 -22.10 11.85 3.89
C ASP A 134 -22.75 13.23 3.66
N HIS A 135 -22.04 14.12 2.97
CA HIS A 135 -22.51 15.48 2.68
C HIS A 135 -23.76 15.56 1.80
N ASN A 136 -23.95 14.65 0.84
CA ASN A 136 -25.14 14.66 -0.03
C ASN A 136 -26.38 14.36 0.80
N PHE A 137 -26.29 13.36 1.67
CA PHE A 137 -27.37 12.99 2.56
C PHE A 137 -27.74 14.15 3.51
N GLN A 138 -26.72 14.80 4.08
CA GLN A 138 -26.92 15.97 4.95
C GLN A 138 -27.63 17.12 4.23
N ASN A 139 -27.33 17.35 2.95
CA ASN A 139 -27.99 18.36 2.14
C ASN A 139 -29.48 18.05 1.93
N VAL A 140 -29.82 16.79 1.62
CA VAL A 140 -31.22 16.39 1.41
C VAL A 140 -32.02 16.46 2.72
N LEU A 141 -31.42 16.09 3.85
CA LEU A 141 -32.03 16.32 5.16
C LEU A 141 -32.25 17.83 5.43
N ALA A 142 -31.30 18.69 5.11
CA ALA A 142 -31.53 20.13 5.30
C ALA A 142 -32.76 20.64 4.51
N LEU A 143 -33.03 20.07 3.33
CA LEU A 143 -34.22 20.39 2.53
C LEU A 143 -35.53 19.90 3.18
N VAL A 144 -35.57 18.65 3.67
CA VAL A 144 -36.73 18.11 4.40
C VAL A 144 -37.03 18.97 5.65
N TYR A 145 -36.00 19.41 6.38
CA TYR A 145 -36.16 20.32 7.52
C TYR A 145 -36.75 21.67 7.09
N SER A 146 -36.22 22.23 6.00
CA SER A 146 -36.66 23.51 5.45
C SER A 146 -38.15 23.49 5.08
N ASP A 147 -38.63 22.40 4.48
CA ASP A 147 -40.05 22.22 4.16
C ASP A 147 -40.94 22.19 5.42
N ILE A 148 -40.49 21.52 6.49
CA ILE A 148 -41.23 21.44 7.76
C ILE A 148 -41.29 22.82 8.44
N VAL A 149 -40.17 23.55 8.47
CA VAL A 149 -40.12 24.91 9.01
C VAL A 149 -40.97 25.88 8.17
N GLU A 150 -40.97 25.74 6.86
CA GLU A 150 -41.81 26.55 5.97
C GLU A 150 -43.30 26.27 6.21
N PHE A 151 -43.69 25.02 6.47
CA PHE A 151 -45.04 24.69 6.92
C PHE A 151 -45.40 25.44 8.21
N HIS A 152 -44.55 25.35 9.24
CA HIS A 152 -44.77 26.03 10.52
C HIS A 152 -44.86 27.54 10.37
N ARG A 153 -44.02 28.15 9.52
CA ARG A 153 -44.05 29.58 9.21
C ARG A 153 -45.38 30.00 8.59
N ARG A 154 -45.90 29.22 7.63
CA ARG A 154 -47.21 29.51 7.01
C ARG A 154 -48.35 29.29 7.98
N ALA A 155 -48.31 28.22 8.77
CA ALA A 155 -49.29 27.93 9.80
C ALA A 155 -49.35 29.06 10.84
N TYR A 156 -48.19 29.57 11.25
CA TYR A 156 -48.08 30.73 12.14
C TYR A 156 -48.77 31.97 11.58
N LYS A 157 -48.45 32.34 10.32
CA LYS A 157 -49.10 33.47 9.65
C LYS A 157 -50.61 33.28 9.50
N PHE A 158 -51.09 32.04 9.43
CA PHE A 158 -52.51 31.73 9.31
C PHE A 158 -53.23 31.97 10.65
N VAL A 159 -52.75 31.36 11.74
CA VAL A 159 -53.42 31.41 13.06
C VAL A 159 -53.32 32.77 13.75
N ARG A 160 -52.35 33.62 13.39
CA ARG A 160 -52.21 34.97 13.95
C ARG A 160 -53.07 36.04 13.27
N ARG A 161 -53.87 35.70 12.26
CA ARG A 161 -54.81 36.65 11.62
C ARG A 161 -56.01 36.91 12.54
N LYS A 162 -56.38 38.18 12.74
CA LYS A 162 -57.46 38.60 13.68
C LYS A 162 -58.81 37.90 13.47
N SER A 163 -59.12 37.45 12.25
CA SER A 163 -60.41 36.81 11.91
C SER A 163 -60.27 35.34 11.53
N TRP A 164 -59.19 34.68 11.96
CA TRP A 164 -58.89 33.31 11.55
C TRP A 164 -59.96 32.29 11.96
N THR A 165 -60.58 32.46 13.14
CA THR A 165 -61.65 31.60 13.65
C THR A 165 -62.95 31.73 12.85
N ILE A 166 -63.28 32.95 12.40
CA ILE A 166 -64.54 33.26 11.70
C ILE A 166 -64.51 32.75 10.27
N PHE A 167 -63.39 32.94 9.57
CA PHE A 167 -63.23 32.54 8.16
C PHE A 167 -62.41 31.26 7.99
N PHE A 168 -62.39 30.39 9.01
CA PHE A 168 -61.53 29.21 9.02
C PHE A 168 -61.73 28.34 7.77
N GLY A 169 -62.97 27.97 7.45
CA GLY A 169 -63.26 27.09 6.31
C GLY A 169 -62.77 27.63 4.96
N SER A 170 -62.98 28.93 4.69
CA SER A 170 -62.59 29.54 3.42
C SER A 170 -61.08 29.82 3.35
N MET A 171 -60.47 30.29 4.44
CA MET A 171 -59.03 30.53 4.47
C MET A 171 -58.23 29.23 4.54
N TRP A 172 -58.78 28.18 5.17
CA TRP A 172 -58.13 26.87 5.22
C TRP A 172 -58.03 26.26 3.83
N ALA A 173 -59.04 26.36 2.97
CA ALA A 173 -58.94 25.87 1.59
C ALA A 173 -57.76 26.48 0.81
N GLY A 174 -57.54 27.79 0.96
CA GLY A 174 -56.39 28.50 0.37
C GLY A 174 -55.05 28.12 1.00
N PHE A 175 -55.03 27.85 2.32
CA PHE A 175 -53.86 27.33 3.02
C PHE A 175 -53.55 25.88 2.61
N GLU A 176 -54.56 25.02 2.52
CA GLU A 176 -54.49 23.59 2.19
C GLU A 176 -53.90 23.37 0.80
N SER A 177 -54.28 24.18 -0.19
CA SER A 177 -53.64 24.15 -1.52
C SER A 177 -52.13 24.43 -1.46
N ARG A 178 -51.72 25.45 -0.70
CA ARG A 178 -50.30 25.81 -0.51
C ARG A 178 -49.55 24.77 0.32
N PHE A 179 -50.23 24.17 1.29
CA PHE A 179 -49.71 23.11 2.14
C PHE A 179 -49.49 21.82 1.33
N ASN A 180 -50.40 21.47 0.42
CA ASN A 180 -50.22 20.34 -0.49
C ASN A 180 -48.97 20.52 -1.37
N GLY A 181 -48.59 21.75 -1.73
CA GLY A 181 -47.31 22.03 -2.38
C GLY A 181 -46.10 21.68 -1.51
N ILE A 182 -46.15 22.02 -0.21
CA ILE A 182 -45.10 21.66 0.76
C ILE A 182 -45.05 20.14 0.96
N LEU A 183 -46.19 19.46 1.07
CA LEU A 183 -46.25 18.01 1.19
C LEU A 183 -45.64 17.30 -0.03
N LYS A 184 -45.84 17.85 -1.25
CA LYS A 184 -45.20 17.32 -2.46
C LYS A 184 -43.68 17.45 -2.42
N ASN A 185 -43.16 18.61 -1.98
CA ASN A 185 -41.72 18.82 -1.82
C ASN A 185 -41.15 17.89 -0.75
N LEU A 186 -41.82 17.78 0.39
CA LEU A 186 -41.42 16.91 1.49
C LEU A 186 -41.37 15.44 1.06
N ALA A 187 -42.38 14.97 0.32
CA ALA A 187 -42.41 13.63 -0.26
C ALA A 187 -41.26 13.40 -1.26
N TYR A 188 -40.99 14.39 -2.12
CA TYR A 188 -39.90 14.33 -3.09
C TYR A 188 -38.53 14.26 -2.40
N HIS A 189 -38.27 15.13 -1.42
CA HIS A 189 -37.03 15.13 -0.66
C HIS A 189 -36.90 13.87 0.19
N GLY A 190 -37.98 13.38 0.82
CA GLY A 190 -38.01 12.10 1.54
C GLY A 190 -37.64 10.91 0.64
N GLY A 191 -38.16 10.85 -0.59
CA GLY A 191 -37.77 9.82 -1.55
C GLY A 191 -36.32 9.95 -2.03
N LEU A 192 -35.74 11.14 -2.03
CA LEU A 192 -34.32 11.35 -2.31
C LEU A 192 -33.44 10.84 -1.16
N VAL A 193 -33.87 11.01 0.10
CA VAL A 193 -33.21 10.43 1.27
C VAL A 193 -33.14 8.90 1.16
N ASP A 194 -34.23 8.24 0.78
CA ASP A 194 -34.25 6.78 0.62
C ASP A 194 -33.31 6.29 -0.50
N LYS A 195 -33.26 7.03 -1.62
CA LYS A 195 -32.35 6.71 -2.74
C LYS A 195 -30.89 6.85 -2.33
N GLU A 196 -30.54 7.90 -1.59
CA GLU A 196 -29.17 8.10 -1.14
C GLU A 196 -28.76 7.07 -0.08
N ALA A 197 -29.68 6.69 0.83
CA ALA A 197 -29.43 5.59 1.75
C ALA A 197 -29.08 4.28 1.01
N ALA A 198 -29.85 3.93 -0.03
CA ALA A 198 -29.58 2.74 -0.83
C ALA A 198 -28.24 2.83 -1.59
N ALA A 199 -27.90 4.01 -2.13
CA ALA A 199 -26.62 4.23 -2.81
C ALA A 199 -25.42 4.09 -1.86
N ALA A 200 -25.55 4.56 -0.63
CA ALA A 200 -24.52 4.43 0.40
C ALA A 200 -24.30 2.96 0.81
N GLU A 201 -25.37 2.18 1.01
CA GLU A 201 -25.27 0.75 1.31
C GLU A 201 -24.57 -0.03 0.18
N ILE A 202 -24.93 0.25 -1.08
CA ILE A 202 -24.29 -0.37 -2.25
C ILE A 202 -22.80 0.00 -2.30
N SER A 203 -22.48 1.28 -2.11
CA SER A 203 -21.09 1.76 -2.15
C SER A 203 -20.24 1.11 -1.05
N GLU A 204 -20.80 0.94 0.14
CA GLU A 204 -20.12 0.26 1.24
C GLU A 204 -19.92 -1.23 0.96
N ALA A 205 -20.93 -1.93 0.43
CA ALA A 205 -20.79 -3.33 0.02
C ALA A 205 -19.72 -3.52 -1.07
N VAL A 206 -19.65 -2.60 -2.03
CA VAL A 206 -18.60 -2.58 -3.06
C VAL A 206 -17.22 -2.35 -2.42
N ARG A 207 -17.08 -1.41 -1.48
CA ARG A 207 -15.81 -1.21 -0.76
C ARG A 207 -15.36 -2.46 -0.01
N GLN A 208 -16.27 -3.13 0.69
CA GLN A 208 -15.97 -4.35 1.44
C GLN A 208 -15.53 -5.49 0.52
N THR A 209 -16.21 -5.70 -0.61
CA THR A 209 -15.81 -6.73 -1.58
C THR A 209 -14.43 -6.47 -2.19
N TRP A 210 -14.09 -5.23 -2.52
CA TRP A 210 -12.72 -4.89 -2.96
C TRP A 210 -11.67 -5.12 -1.87
N ALA A 211 -11.98 -4.76 -0.62
CA ALA A 211 -11.09 -5.01 0.51
C ALA A 211 -10.87 -6.53 0.73
N ASP A 212 -11.91 -7.35 0.56
CA ASP A 212 -11.82 -8.80 0.65
C ASP A 212 -10.95 -9.39 -0.46
N LEU A 213 -11.15 -8.95 -1.71
CA LEU A 213 -10.34 -9.37 -2.85
C LEU A 213 -8.88 -8.99 -2.68
N ALA A 214 -8.59 -7.77 -2.21
CA ALA A 214 -7.23 -7.32 -1.94
C ALA A 214 -6.55 -8.17 -0.84
N ARG A 215 -7.27 -8.50 0.24
CA ARG A 215 -6.78 -9.40 1.30
C ARG A 215 -6.50 -10.80 0.76
N GLN A 216 -7.37 -11.34 -0.08
CA GLN A 216 -7.17 -12.64 -0.70
C GLN A 216 -5.95 -12.66 -1.63
N LEU A 217 -5.78 -11.62 -2.46
CA LEU A 217 -4.62 -11.49 -3.33
C LEU A 217 -3.32 -11.42 -2.51
N GLN A 218 -3.29 -10.60 -1.46
CA GLN A 218 -2.12 -10.48 -0.58
C GLN A 218 -1.77 -11.81 0.09
N ALA A 219 -2.77 -12.58 0.53
CA ALA A 219 -2.56 -13.91 1.10
C ALA A 219 -1.99 -14.90 0.07
N LYS A 220 -2.42 -14.83 -1.20
CA LYS A 220 -1.86 -15.65 -2.28
C LYS A 220 -0.41 -15.26 -2.58
N ILE A 221 -0.09 -13.96 -2.66
CA ILE A 221 1.27 -13.45 -2.85
C ILE A 221 2.21 -14.01 -1.76
N GLN A 222 1.82 -13.86 -0.49
CA GLN A 222 2.62 -14.37 0.63
C GLN A 222 2.86 -15.88 0.55
N LYS A 223 1.85 -16.67 0.17
CA LYS A 223 2.01 -18.12 -0.02
C LYS A 223 2.97 -18.46 -1.15
N VAL A 224 2.87 -17.78 -2.29
CA VAL A 224 3.76 -18.00 -3.45
C VAL A 224 5.20 -17.65 -3.09
N LEU A 225 5.44 -16.51 -2.44
CA LEU A 225 6.79 -16.10 -2.03
C LEU A 225 7.38 -17.05 -0.99
N ALA A 226 6.57 -17.51 -0.02
CA ALA A 226 6.98 -18.53 0.93
C ALA A 226 7.32 -19.87 0.24
N TRP A 227 6.52 -20.28 -0.74
CA TRP A 227 6.77 -21.47 -1.56
C TRP A 227 8.08 -21.37 -2.34
N LEU A 228 8.44 -20.19 -2.86
CA LEU A 228 9.72 -19.97 -3.56
C LEU A 228 10.94 -20.00 -2.62
N GLU A 229 10.74 -19.96 -1.30
CA GLU A 229 11.80 -19.95 -0.27
C GLU A 229 12.87 -18.85 -0.51
N THR A 230 12.45 -17.69 -1.02
CA THR A 230 13.37 -16.57 -1.29
C THR A 230 13.31 -15.55 -0.18
N ASN A 231 14.47 -15.12 0.32
CA ASN A 231 14.54 -13.94 1.17
C ASN A 231 14.47 -12.69 0.29
N GLU A 232 13.43 -11.90 0.52
CA GLU A 232 12.86 -10.94 -0.41
C GLU A 232 13.80 -9.75 -0.73
N THR A 233 14.63 -9.37 0.24
CA THR A 233 15.47 -8.17 0.16
C THR A 233 16.86 -8.42 -0.40
N PHE A 234 17.33 -9.68 -0.44
CA PHE A 234 18.75 -9.96 -0.64
C PHE A 234 19.33 -9.36 -1.95
N GLN A 235 18.58 -9.44 -3.05
CA GLN A 235 19.04 -8.88 -4.34
C GLN A 235 18.87 -7.35 -4.39
N ALA A 236 17.83 -6.81 -3.77
CA ALA A 236 17.63 -5.36 -3.68
C ALA A 236 18.68 -4.70 -2.78
N ASP A 237 19.02 -5.31 -1.65
CA ASP A 237 20.06 -4.87 -0.71
C ASP A 237 21.44 -4.87 -1.40
N ILE A 238 21.72 -5.87 -2.23
CA ILE A 238 22.95 -5.92 -3.04
C ILE A 238 22.99 -4.76 -4.04
N LEU A 239 21.88 -4.52 -4.75
CA LEU A 239 21.79 -3.41 -5.69
C LEU A 239 21.98 -2.07 -4.99
N GLU A 240 21.29 -1.85 -3.86
CA GLU A 240 21.40 -0.63 -3.07
C GLU A 240 22.82 -0.41 -2.57
N ARG A 241 23.50 -1.47 -2.09
CA ARG A 241 24.92 -1.39 -1.70
C ARG A 241 25.81 -0.96 -2.85
N TYR A 242 25.66 -1.57 -4.04
CA TYR A 242 26.44 -1.16 -5.21
C TYR A 242 26.14 0.28 -5.63
N MET A 243 24.88 0.72 -5.50
CA MET A 243 24.49 2.09 -5.75
C MET A 243 25.01 3.08 -4.70
N GLY A 244 25.18 2.66 -3.45
CA GLY A 244 25.77 3.50 -2.39
C GLY A 244 27.25 3.80 -2.62
N ASP A 245 27.98 2.85 -3.21
CA ASP A 245 29.40 2.99 -3.57
C ASP A 245 29.60 3.61 -4.98
N TYR A 246 28.53 4.04 -5.64
CA TYR A 246 28.55 4.54 -7.02
C TYR A 246 29.06 5.98 -7.12
N LEU A 247 30.05 6.22 -7.99
CA LEU A 247 30.44 7.57 -8.40
C LEU A 247 29.56 8.03 -9.57
N PRO A 248 28.79 9.13 -9.44
CA PRO A 248 27.95 9.65 -10.52
C PRO A 248 28.70 9.87 -11.85
N GLY A 249 28.10 9.44 -12.96
CA GLY A 249 28.65 9.56 -14.32
C GLY A 249 29.67 8.49 -14.72
N SER A 250 30.19 7.70 -13.78
CA SER A 250 31.27 6.71 -14.06
C SER A 250 30.87 5.58 -15.01
N CYS A 251 29.59 5.19 -15.03
CA CYS A 251 29.06 4.10 -15.87
C CYS A 251 28.21 4.60 -17.05
N GLU A 252 28.09 5.92 -17.23
CA GLU A 252 27.17 6.51 -18.22
C GLU A 252 27.55 6.15 -19.66
N TRP A 253 28.85 6.06 -19.94
CA TRP A 253 29.37 5.63 -21.25
C TRP A 253 28.82 4.27 -21.70
N PHE A 254 28.60 3.34 -20.76
CA PHE A 254 28.10 2.01 -21.07
C PHE A 254 26.60 2.02 -21.32
N VAL A 255 25.85 2.78 -20.51
CA VAL A 255 24.42 2.97 -20.68
C VAL A 255 24.13 3.63 -22.02
N GLN A 256 24.90 4.65 -22.41
CA GLN A 256 24.76 5.36 -23.68
C GLN A 256 25.27 4.57 -24.90
N HIS A 257 25.98 3.46 -24.69
CA HIS A 257 26.53 2.66 -25.78
C HIS A 257 25.42 2.11 -26.68
N ASN A 258 25.63 2.15 -27.99
CA ASN A 258 24.62 1.78 -28.98
C ASN A 258 24.10 0.35 -28.78
N GLU A 259 24.99 -0.61 -28.46
CA GLU A 259 24.58 -2.00 -28.18
C GLU A 259 23.70 -2.11 -26.93
N THR A 260 23.98 -1.34 -25.89
CA THR A 260 23.17 -1.31 -24.66
C THR A 260 21.80 -0.70 -24.93
N GLN A 261 21.74 0.39 -25.70
CA GLN A 261 20.48 1.03 -26.09
C GLN A 261 19.65 0.12 -27.01
N LEU A 262 20.29 -0.59 -27.95
CA LEU A 262 19.61 -1.57 -28.80
C LEU A 262 19.08 -2.77 -28.01
N TRP A 263 19.83 -3.21 -27.00
CA TRP A 263 19.40 -4.26 -26.09
C TRP A 263 18.23 -3.78 -25.23
N LEU A 264 18.31 -2.60 -24.61
CA LEU A 264 17.22 -2.01 -23.83
C LEU A 264 15.96 -1.77 -24.67
N GLY A 265 16.11 -1.38 -25.94
CA GLY A 265 15.02 -1.20 -26.89
C GLY A 265 14.40 -2.52 -27.35
N ASP A 266 13.15 -2.47 -27.81
CA ASP A 266 12.37 -3.66 -28.19
C ASP A 266 12.70 -4.21 -29.59
N SER A 267 14.00 -4.23 -29.93
CA SER A 267 14.47 -4.74 -31.21
C SER A 267 14.79 -6.23 -31.06
N ALA A 268 13.96 -7.11 -31.64
CA ALA A 268 14.14 -8.57 -31.62
C ALA A 268 15.48 -9.08 -32.23
N LYS A 269 16.37 -8.17 -32.65
CA LYS A 269 17.67 -8.46 -33.27
C LYS A 269 18.80 -8.65 -32.26
N ASN A 270 18.71 -8.07 -31.05
CA ASN A 270 19.80 -8.08 -30.06
C ASN A 270 19.30 -8.50 -28.66
N SER A 271 19.01 -9.79 -28.48
CA SER A 271 18.45 -10.32 -27.21
C SER A 271 19.48 -10.58 -26.11
N LEU A 272 20.78 -10.56 -26.43
CA LEU A 272 21.85 -10.87 -25.49
C LEU A 272 22.98 -9.85 -25.58
N LEU A 273 23.29 -9.22 -24.44
CA LEU A 273 24.45 -8.35 -24.25
C LEU A 273 25.42 -9.04 -23.26
N TRP A 274 26.66 -9.27 -23.70
CA TRP A 274 27.65 -10.00 -22.89
C TRP A 274 28.80 -9.08 -22.45
N LEU A 275 28.82 -8.72 -21.17
CA LEU A 275 29.86 -7.87 -20.57
C LEU A 275 30.98 -8.71 -19.95
N CYS A 276 32.16 -8.68 -20.58
CA CYS A 276 33.38 -9.30 -20.05
C CYS A 276 34.31 -8.25 -19.45
N GLY A 277 34.91 -8.57 -18.29
CA GLY A 277 35.91 -7.72 -17.67
C GLY A 277 36.67 -8.43 -16.57
N LYS A 278 37.93 -8.04 -16.35
CA LYS A 278 38.75 -8.57 -15.25
C LYS A 278 38.06 -8.34 -13.88
N PRO A 279 38.38 -9.15 -12.85
CA PRO A 279 37.93 -8.85 -11.49
C PRO A 279 38.27 -7.40 -11.10
N GLY A 280 37.38 -6.74 -10.37
CA GLY A 280 37.54 -5.32 -10.01
C GLY A 280 37.32 -4.30 -11.12
N ALA A 281 37.01 -4.70 -12.37
CA ALA A 281 36.77 -3.77 -13.48
C ALA A 281 35.43 -3.00 -13.41
N GLY A 282 34.68 -3.09 -12.30
CA GLY A 282 33.41 -2.38 -12.13
C GLY A 282 32.19 -3.01 -12.82
N LYS A 283 32.24 -4.29 -13.23
CA LYS A 283 31.10 -4.98 -13.89
C LYS A 283 29.79 -4.87 -13.12
N SER A 284 29.82 -5.17 -11.81
CA SER A 284 28.65 -5.09 -10.94
C SER A 284 28.11 -3.65 -10.84
N MET A 285 28.99 -2.65 -10.87
CA MET A 285 28.59 -1.23 -10.92
C MET A 285 27.92 -0.88 -12.26
N ILE A 286 28.47 -1.37 -13.37
CA ILE A 286 27.88 -1.19 -14.70
C ILE A 286 26.49 -1.84 -14.76
N CYS A 287 26.34 -3.09 -14.30
CA CYS A 287 25.06 -3.78 -14.22
C CYS A 287 24.04 -2.99 -13.37
N SER A 288 24.46 -2.49 -12.21
CA SER A 288 23.61 -1.68 -11.32
C SER A 288 23.15 -0.39 -12.00
N SER A 289 24.06 0.29 -12.72
CA SER A 289 23.74 1.50 -13.50
C SER A 289 22.76 1.23 -14.63
N VAL A 290 22.88 0.09 -15.33
CA VAL A 290 21.93 -0.33 -16.37
C VAL A 290 20.56 -0.64 -15.76
N ILE A 291 20.50 -1.32 -14.62
CA ILE A 291 19.25 -1.61 -13.90
C ILE A 291 18.53 -0.31 -13.54
N GLN A 292 19.24 0.63 -12.91
CA GLN A 292 18.68 1.93 -12.54
C GLN A 292 18.16 2.70 -13.75
N HIS A 293 18.91 2.72 -14.86
CA HIS A 293 18.50 3.40 -16.08
C HIS A 293 17.26 2.74 -16.71
N ALA A 294 17.19 1.42 -16.71
CA ALA A 294 16.02 0.68 -17.22
C ALA A 294 14.76 0.95 -16.37
N GLU A 295 14.89 0.93 -15.05
CA GLU A 295 13.78 1.24 -14.13
C GLU A 295 13.28 2.68 -14.28
N ALA A 296 14.20 3.65 -14.43
CA ALA A 296 13.86 5.05 -14.69
C ALA A 296 13.11 5.27 -16.02
N ASN A 297 13.35 4.41 -17.01
CA ASN A 297 12.68 4.43 -18.31
C ASN A 297 11.51 3.43 -18.40
N THR A 298 10.97 2.97 -17.28
CA THR A 298 9.80 2.06 -17.19
C THR A 298 9.97 0.72 -17.93
N VAL A 299 11.20 0.28 -18.14
CA VAL A 299 11.50 -1.03 -18.73
C VAL A 299 11.28 -2.12 -17.68
N HIS A 300 10.59 -3.21 -18.05
CA HIS A 300 10.47 -4.37 -17.17
C HIS A 300 11.82 -5.08 -17.04
N ILE A 301 12.53 -4.80 -15.96
CA ILE A 301 13.84 -5.38 -15.67
C ILE A 301 13.83 -6.19 -14.38
N PHE A 302 14.46 -7.36 -14.45
CA PHE A 302 14.73 -8.25 -13.31
C PHE A 302 16.20 -8.63 -13.30
N TYR A 303 16.76 -8.91 -12.13
CA TYR A 303 18.21 -9.06 -12.01
C TYR A 303 18.62 -10.09 -10.96
N TYR A 304 19.84 -10.61 -11.11
CA TYR A 304 20.44 -11.51 -10.14
C TYR A 304 21.95 -11.31 -10.07
N PHE A 305 22.43 -10.99 -8.86
CA PHE A 305 23.83 -10.90 -8.52
C PHE A 305 24.27 -12.18 -7.80
N TYR A 306 25.27 -12.87 -8.36
CA TYR A 306 25.94 -13.99 -7.69
C TYR A 306 26.89 -13.45 -6.62
N SER A 307 26.56 -13.69 -5.34
CA SER A 307 27.47 -13.42 -4.22
C SER A 307 28.48 -14.56 -4.05
N PHE A 308 29.75 -14.20 -3.83
CA PHE A 308 30.86 -15.12 -3.58
C PHE A 308 30.69 -15.93 -2.30
N LEU A 309 30.03 -15.36 -1.29
CA LEU A 309 29.92 -15.94 0.06
C LEU A 309 28.78 -16.97 0.21
N GLY A 310 28.03 -17.26 -0.87
CA GLY A 310 26.90 -18.17 -0.84
C GLY A 310 27.29 -19.58 -1.29
N SER A 311 27.05 -20.60 -0.45
CA SER A 311 27.19 -22.03 -0.81
C SER A 311 26.59 -22.31 -2.20
N HIS A 312 27.39 -22.89 -3.10
CA HIS A 312 27.04 -23.14 -4.51
C HIS A 312 25.99 -24.25 -4.73
N SER A 313 25.57 -24.94 -3.67
CA SER A 313 24.49 -25.91 -3.75
C SER A 313 23.17 -25.20 -4.18
N ASN A 314 22.62 -25.60 -5.33
CA ASN A 314 21.38 -25.09 -5.93
C ASN A 314 21.42 -23.71 -6.65
N GLY A 315 22.58 -23.28 -7.17
CA GLY A 315 22.74 -22.00 -7.88
C GLY A 315 21.67 -21.66 -8.94
N PRO A 316 21.37 -22.53 -9.94
CA PRO A 316 20.37 -22.25 -10.96
C PRO A 316 18.94 -22.13 -10.42
N THR A 317 18.59 -22.95 -9.42
CA THR A 317 17.26 -22.93 -8.80
C THR A 317 17.05 -21.64 -8.01
N ARG A 318 18.07 -21.14 -7.30
CA ARG A 318 18.02 -19.86 -6.58
C ARG A 318 17.81 -18.67 -7.51
N LEU A 319 18.50 -18.65 -8.65
CA LEU A 319 18.31 -17.63 -9.68
C LEU A 319 16.85 -17.62 -10.16
N LEU A 320 16.33 -18.79 -10.55
CA LEU A 320 14.95 -18.89 -11.05
C LEU A 320 13.94 -18.42 -10.00
N ARG A 321 14.09 -18.88 -8.75
CA ARG A 321 13.24 -18.45 -7.64
C ARG A 321 13.31 -16.93 -7.45
N ALA A 322 14.52 -16.35 -7.41
CA ALA A 322 14.70 -14.92 -7.21
C ALA A 322 14.08 -14.06 -8.33
N ILE A 323 14.25 -14.46 -9.60
CA ILE A 323 13.64 -13.76 -10.73
C ILE A 323 12.12 -13.88 -10.69
N ILE A 324 11.57 -15.08 -10.43
CA ILE A 324 10.13 -15.27 -10.29
C ILE A 324 9.57 -14.44 -9.13
N SER A 325 10.25 -14.39 -7.98
CA SER A 325 9.84 -13.55 -6.84
C SER A 325 9.78 -12.06 -7.22
N GLN A 326 10.78 -11.55 -7.95
CA GLN A 326 10.76 -10.16 -8.43
C GLN A 326 9.61 -9.92 -9.43
N VAL A 327 9.31 -10.88 -10.30
CA VAL A 327 8.16 -10.82 -11.21
C VAL A 327 6.86 -10.70 -10.42
N ILE A 328 6.66 -11.56 -9.42
CA ILE A 328 5.44 -11.56 -8.59
C ILE A 328 5.30 -10.28 -7.77
N GLN A 329 6.40 -9.69 -7.32
CA GLN A 329 6.35 -8.42 -6.59
C GLN A 329 6.01 -7.23 -7.48
N LYS A 330 6.63 -7.15 -8.68
CA LYS A 330 6.35 -6.08 -9.64
C LYS A 330 4.97 -6.25 -10.29
N HIS A 331 4.51 -7.49 -10.47
CA HIS A 331 3.25 -7.87 -11.12
C HIS A 331 2.45 -8.83 -10.24
N GLN A 332 1.81 -8.26 -9.22
CA GLN A 332 1.13 -8.98 -8.14
C GLN A 332 -0.05 -9.85 -8.58
N ASP A 333 -0.72 -9.46 -9.66
CA ASP A 333 -1.82 -10.19 -10.29
C ASP A 333 -1.40 -11.59 -10.78
N LEU A 334 -0.14 -11.73 -11.23
CA LEU A 334 0.40 -13.02 -11.65
C LEU A 334 0.51 -14.04 -10.49
N ALA A 335 0.48 -13.59 -9.24
CA ALA A 335 0.47 -14.49 -8.08
C ALA A 335 -0.75 -15.41 -8.07
N ILE A 336 -1.88 -14.98 -8.64
CA ILE A 336 -3.09 -15.79 -8.76
C ILE A 336 -2.81 -17.01 -9.63
N TYR A 337 -2.22 -16.80 -10.82
CA TYR A 337 -1.85 -17.86 -11.74
C TYR A 337 -0.85 -18.83 -11.10
N VAL A 338 0.20 -18.31 -10.47
CA VAL A 338 1.21 -19.16 -9.81
C VAL A 338 0.62 -19.96 -8.67
N HIS A 339 -0.22 -19.36 -7.83
CA HIS A 339 -0.86 -20.05 -6.73
C HIS A 339 -1.84 -21.14 -7.20
N ASP A 340 -2.74 -20.80 -8.13
CA ASP A 340 -3.85 -21.68 -8.49
C ASP A 340 -3.41 -22.80 -9.43
N VAL A 341 -2.43 -22.55 -10.31
CA VAL A 341 -1.97 -23.53 -11.31
C VAL A 341 -0.72 -24.27 -10.87
N TYR A 342 0.30 -23.56 -10.37
CA TYR A 342 1.63 -24.13 -10.13
C TYR A 342 1.82 -24.61 -8.69
N PHE A 343 1.51 -23.78 -7.70
CA PHE A 343 1.65 -24.16 -6.29
C PHE A 343 0.77 -25.37 -5.95
N THR A 344 -0.46 -25.41 -6.46
CA THR A 344 -1.41 -26.50 -6.21
C THR A 344 -0.95 -27.83 -6.82
N SER A 345 -0.28 -27.80 -7.98
CA SER A 345 0.19 -29.00 -8.69
C SER A 345 1.63 -29.41 -8.34
N HIS A 346 2.44 -28.47 -7.86
CA HIS A 346 3.86 -28.65 -7.55
C HIS A 346 4.16 -28.13 -6.13
N PRO A 347 3.93 -28.94 -5.08
CA PRO A 347 4.11 -28.50 -3.69
C PRO A 347 5.55 -28.09 -3.36
N ILE A 348 6.53 -28.52 -4.17
CA ILE A 348 7.94 -28.15 -4.03
C ILE A 348 8.38 -27.43 -5.32
N PRO A 349 9.02 -26.24 -5.24
CA PRO A 349 9.50 -25.49 -6.40
C PRO A 349 10.76 -26.15 -7.00
N THR A 350 10.57 -27.27 -7.69
CA THR A 350 11.65 -27.99 -8.37
C THR A 350 12.20 -27.17 -9.54
N LYS A 351 13.48 -27.37 -9.89
CA LYS A 351 14.12 -26.70 -11.05
C LYS A 351 13.30 -26.86 -12.34
N LYS A 352 12.73 -28.05 -12.58
CA LYS A 352 11.93 -28.34 -13.78
C LYS A 352 10.66 -27.48 -13.82
N ALA A 353 9.94 -27.39 -12.69
CA ALA A 353 8.73 -26.57 -12.60
C ALA A 353 9.02 -25.07 -12.75
N LEU A 354 10.12 -24.59 -12.18
CA LEU A 354 10.51 -23.19 -12.30
C LEU A 354 10.96 -22.82 -13.72
N LEU A 355 11.61 -23.75 -14.44
CA LEU A 355 12.00 -23.57 -15.84
C LEU A 355 10.81 -23.54 -16.80
N SER A 356 9.69 -24.20 -16.47
CA SER A 356 8.45 -24.06 -17.25
C SER A 356 7.68 -22.80 -16.87
N LEU A 357 7.65 -22.46 -15.58
CA LEU A 357 6.91 -21.32 -15.06
C LEU A 357 7.49 -19.96 -15.53
N LEU A 358 8.80 -19.77 -15.45
CA LEU A 358 9.40 -18.47 -15.74
C LEU A 358 9.10 -17.97 -17.17
N PRO A 359 9.28 -18.76 -18.24
CA PRO A 359 8.90 -18.33 -19.59
C PRO A 359 7.43 -17.94 -19.73
N GLU A 360 6.50 -18.66 -19.10
CA GLU A 360 5.07 -18.34 -19.15
C GLU A 360 4.77 -16.99 -18.50
N LEU A 361 5.39 -16.71 -17.35
CA LEU A 361 5.28 -15.40 -16.70
C LEU A 361 5.86 -14.28 -17.56
N LEU A 362 7.05 -14.50 -18.13
CA LEU A 362 7.72 -13.49 -18.95
C LEU A 362 6.98 -13.19 -20.25
N GLN A 363 6.35 -14.19 -20.88
CA GLN A 363 5.52 -13.98 -22.08
C GLN A 363 4.33 -13.05 -21.82
N GLY A 364 3.76 -13.08 -20.61
CA GLY A 364 2.67 -12.18 -20.22
C GLY A 364 3.07 -10.71 -20.07
N LEU A 365 4.37 -10.42 -19.92
CA LEU A 365 4.89 -9.07 -19.60
C LEU A 365 5.40 -8.30 -20.83
N GLY A 366 5.36 -8.89 -22.02
CA GLY A 366 5.88 -8.28 -23.24
C GLY A 366 7.41 -8.18 -23.23
N SER A 367 7.95 -6.96 -23.32
CA SER A 367 9.41 -6.74 -23.42
C SER A 367 10.06 -6.72 -22.04
N VAL A 368 10.81 -7.79 -21.72
CA VAL A 368 11.50 -7.96 -20.44
C VAL A 368 13.02 -7.97 -20.63
N ARG A 369 13.74 -7.42 -19.65
CA ARG A 369 15.20 -7.46 -19.55
C ARG A 369 15.65 -8.22 -18.31
N LEU A 370 16.65 -9.08 -18.50
CA LEU A 370 17.27 -9.86 -17.43
C LEU A 370 18.73 -9.48 -17.33
N VAL A 371 19.17 -9.05 -16.14
CA VAL A 371 20.58 -8.76 -15.85
C VAL A 371 21.10 -9.82 -14.90
N ILE A 372 22.10 -10.59 -15.34
CA ILE A 372 22.72 -11.61 -14.50
C ILE A 372 24.20 -11.25 -14.35
N ASP A 373 24.63 -10.94 -13.13
CA ASP A 373 26.01 -10.64 -12.80
C ASP A 373 26.65 -11.79 -12.03
N GLY A 374 27.81 -12.27 -12.47
CA GLY A 374 28.52 -13.35 -11.81
C GLY A 374 29.97 -13.52 -12.28
N MET A 375 30.74 -14.28 -11.49
CA MET A 375 32.15 -14.58 -11.78
C MET A 375 32.29 -15.99 -12.37
N PHE A 376 32.63 -16.11 -13.66
CA PHE A 376 33.01 -17.38 -14.32
C PHE A 376 34.47 -17.79 -14.03
N LEU A 377 34.98 -17.42 -12.86
CA LEU A 377 36.40 -17.45 -12.53
C LEU A 377 36.98 -18.87 -12.49
N TRP A 378 36.17 -19.81 -11.98
CA TRP A 378 36.51 -21.22 -11.90
C TRP A 378 36.78 -21.83 -13.28
N VAL A 379 35.86 -21.64 -14.23
CA VAL A 379 36.02 -22.13 -15.62
C VAL A 379 37.29 -21.54 -16.24
N SER A 380 37.54 -20.24 -16.03
CA SER A 380 38.73 -19.59 -16.59
C SER A 380 40.05 -20.14 -16.02
N LEU A 381 40.08 -20.52 -14.73
CA LEU A 381 41.28 -21.06 -14.08
C LEU A 381 41.48 -22.53 -14.45
N VAL A 382 40.40 -23.30 -14.51
CA VAL A 382 40.41 -24.68 -15.00
C VAL A 382 40.97 -24.73 -16.43
N LEU A 383 40.46 -23.91 -17.34
CA LEU A 383 40.94 -23.87 -18.73
C LEU A 383 42.42 -23.48 -18.80
N LYS A 384 42.85 -22.46 -18.04
CA LYS A 384 44.27 -22.09 -17.95
C LYS A 384 45.16 -23.18 -17.34
N SER A 385 44.64 -23.98 -16.41
CA SER A 385 45.39 -25.12 -15.86
C SER A 385 45.54 -26.25 -16.87
N LEU A 386 44.54 -26.45 -17.74
CA LEU A 386 44.58 -27.42 -18.83
C LEU A 386 45.53 -27.01 -19.96
N ASP A 387 45.75 -25.71 -20.17
CA ASP A 387 46.73 -25.19 -21.14
C ASP A 387 48.19 -25.58 -20.80
N THR A 388 48.46 -26.02 -19.57
CA THR A 388 49.81 -26.37 -19.08
C THR A 388 50.14 -27.87 -19.14
N VAL A 389 49.25 -28.69 -19.69
CA VAL A 389 49.35 -30.16 -19.70
C VAL A 389 49.88 -30.67 -21.03
N TYR A 390 50.89 -31.54 -20.99
CA TYR A 390 51.59 -32.04 -22.19
C TYR A 390 51.34 -33.53 -22.49
N SER A 391 50.62 -34.26 -21.62
CA SER A 391 50.27 -35.69 -21.81
C SER A 391 48.75 -35.96 -21.73
N PRO A 392 48.18 -36.82 -22.61
CA PRO A 392 46.78 -37.26 -22.53
C PRO A 392 46.40 -37.97 -21.21
N GLU A 393 47.37 -38.60 -20.54
CA GLU A 393 47.16 -39.32 -19.27
C GLU A 393 47.07 -38.35 -18.08
N GLU A 394 47.90 -37.31 -18.08
CA GLU A 394 47.80 -36.20 -17.13
C GLU A 394 46.48 -35.42 -17.32
N LEU A 395 46.05 -35.23 -18.56
CA LEU A 395 44.80 -34.52 -18.87
C LEU A 395 43.58 -35.27 -18.32
N ARG A 396 43.53 -36.61 -18.46
CA ARG A 396 42.45 -37.43 -17.87
C ARG A 396 42.47 -37.36 -16.34
N THR A 397 43.65 -37.44 -15.73
CA THR A 397 43.79 -37.36 -14.28
C THR A 397 43.34 -36.00 -13.73
N ILE A 398 43.70 -34.90 -14.41
CA ILE A 398 43.28 -33.55 -14.03
C ILE A 398 41.78 -33.35 -14.24
N VAL A 399 41.20 -33.92 -15.31
CA VAL A 399 39.77 -33.86 -15.58
C VAL A 399 38.97 -34.68 -14.56
N ASP A 400 39.48 -35.83 -14.12
CA ASP A 400 38.85 -36.67 -13.11
C ASP A 400 38.94 -36.05 -11.69
N ASP A 401 40.00 -35.27 -11.41
CA ASP A 401 40.20 -34.52 -10.15
C ASP A 401 39.70 -33.06 -10.20
N LEU A 402 38.90 -32.69 -11.20
CA LEU A 402 38.38 -31.33 -11.35
C LEU A 402 37.54 -30.92 -10.13
N PRO A 403 37.94 -29.88 -9.37
CA PRO A 403 37.20 -29.43 -8.22
C PRO A 403 35.86 -28.82 -8.66
N SER A 404 34.77 -29.07 -7.93
CA SER A 404 33.43 -28.61 -8.29
C SER A 404 33.20 -27.10 -8.12
N ASP A 405 34.11 -26.40 -7.44
CA ASP A 405 34.03 -24.97 -7.16
C ASP A 405 35.42 -24.33 -7.01
N LEU A 406 35.42 -23.00 -6.88
CA LEU A 406 36.63 -22.18 -6.82
C LEU A 406 37.41 -22.39 -5.51
N GLU A 407 36.72 -22.61 -4.40
CA GLU A 407 37.35 -22.88 -3.09
C GLU A 407 38.16 -24.16 -3.14
N ASN A 408 37.58 -25.26 -3.64
CA ASN A 408 38.30 -26.52 -3.83
C ASN A 408 39.44 -26.37 -4.84
N LEU A 409 39.29 -25.52 -5.87
CA LEU A 409 40.37 -25.21 -6.81
C LEU A 409 41.53 -24.47 -6.14
N TYR A 410 41.27 -23.42 -5.35
CA TYR A 410 42.32 -22.73 -4.62
C TYR A 410 42.94 -23.63 -3.55
N ASN A 411 42.15 -24.44 -2.85
CA ASN A 411 42.66 -25.44 -1.91
C ASN A 411 43.56 -26.46 -2.59
N GLN A 412 43.19 -26.98 -3.77
CA GLN A 412 44.05 -27.87 -4.55
C GLN A 412 45.34 -27.18 -4.97
N ILE A 413 45.28 -25.94 -5.47
CA ILE A 413 46.48 -25.16 -5.84
C ILE A 413 47.36 -24.94 -4.61
N PHE A 414 46.78 -24.56 -3.48
CA PHE A 414 47.49 -24.30 -2.23
C PHE A 414 48.13 -25.57 -1.65
N ILE A 415 47.42 -26.70 -1.64
CA ILE A 415 47.94 -28.02 -1.23
C ILE A 415 49.10 -28.45 -2.15
N ARG A 416 48.96 -28.29 -3.48
CA ARG A 416 50.04 -28.58 -4.44
C ARG A 416 51.28 -27.74 -4.16
N LEU A 417 51.11 -26.43 -3.89
CA LEU A 417 52.20 -25.53 -3.54
C LEU A 417 52.89 -25.94 -2.23
N CYS A 418 52.12 -26.36 -1.21
CA CYS A 418 52.64 -26.84 0.06
C CYS A 418 53.36 -28.19 -0.04
N SER A 419 52.98 -29.03 -1.00
CA SER A 419 53.49 -30.41 -1.17
C SER A 419 54.67 -30.51 -2.14
N ALA A 420 55.04 -29.43 -2.82
CA ALA A 420 56.12 -29.42 -3.80
C ALA A 420 57.51 -29.72 -3.19
N PRO A 421 58.40 -30.44 -3.89
CA PRO A 421 59.75 -30.71 -3.42
C PRO A 421 60.50 -29.40 -3.12
N GLY A 422 61.00 -29.24 -1.90
CA GLY A 422 61.66 -28.00 -1.45
C GLY A 422 60.77 -27.04 -0.66
N ALA A 423 59.44 -27.23 -0.60
CA ALA A 423 58.53 -26.39 0.17
C ALA A 423 58.88 -26.28 1.68
N ARG A 424 59.53 -27.32 2.25
CA ARG A 424 60.06 -27.31 3.63
C ARG A 424 61.28 -26.39 3.81
N ASN A 425 62.04 -26.12 2.76
CA ASN A 425 63.21 -25.24 2.77
C ASN A 425 62.83 -23.75 2.60
N TYR A 426 61.61 -23.45 2.17
CA TYR A 426 61.14 -22.10 1.84
C TYR A 426 60.31 -21.44 2.95
N GLY A 427 60.30 -22.03 4.16
CA GLY A 427 59.57 -21.46 5.29
C GLY A 427 58.06 -21.44 5.06
N SER A 428 57.44 -22.62 4.90
CA SER A 428 55.99 -22.86 4.80
C SER A 428 55.20 -21.84 3.96
N VAL A 429 54.80 -22.22 2.74
CA VAL A 429 53.88 -21.45 1.86
C VAL A 429 52.67 -20.88 2.62
N SER A 430 52.18 -21.58 3.63
CA SER A 430 51.11 -21.12 4.53
C SER A 430 51.45 -19.87 5.36
N GLY A 431 52.70 -19.73 5.82
CA GLY A 431 53.16 -18.54 6.54
C GLY A 431 53.26 -17.31 5.64
N ILE A 432 53.75 -17.50 4.41
CA ILE A 432 53.82 -16.45 3.39
C ILE A 432 52.41 -15.97 3.02
N MET A 433 51.51 -16.91 2.76
CA MET A 433 50.11 -16.57 2.47
C MET A 433 49.42 -15.90 3.64
N SER A 434 49.72 -16.30 4.88
CA SER A 434 49.20 -15.63 6.05
C SER A 434 49.64 -14.16 6.11
N TRP A 435 50.92 -13.86 5.85
CA TRP A 435 51.39 -12.48 5.82
C TRP A 435 50.75 -11.66 4.70
N ILE A 436 50.61 -12.23 3.50
CA ILE A 436 50.04 -11.52 2.34
C ILE A 436 48.53 -11.31 2.51
N CYS A 437 47.81 -12.32 3.00
CA CYS A 437 46.35 -12.26 3.13
C CYS A 437 45.90 -11.46 4.36
N PHE A 438 46.61 -11.55 5.49
CA PHE A 438 46.19 -10.91 6.76
C PHE A 438 46.90 -9.59 7.08
N ALA A 439 47.84 -9.12 6.25
CA ALA A 439 48.41 -7.78 6.43
C ALA A 439 47.35 -6.69 6.26
N GLN A 440 47.45 -5.65 7.10
CA GLN A 440 46.54 -4.49 7.09
C GLN A 440 46.65 -3.66 5.81
N ARG A 441 47.81 -3.73 5.13
CA ARG A 441 48.08 -3.13 3.83
C ARG A 441 48.96 -4.09 3.01
N PRO A 442 48.97 -3.98 1.66
CA PRO A 442 49.94 -4.67 0.83
C PRO A 442 51.37 -4.45 1.35
N LEU A 443 52.12 -5.54 1.47
CA LEU A 443 53.51 -5.50 1.92
C LEU A 443 54.41 -5.29 0.72
N HIS A 444 55.39 -4.38 0.85
CA HIS A 444 56.47 -4.32 -0.13
C HIS A 444 57.27 -5.61 -0.05
N LYS A 445 57.87 -6.00 -1.17
CA LYS A 445 58.76 -7.15 -1.26
C LYS A 445 59.78 -7.14 -0.11
N SER A 446 60.49 -6.04 0.10
CA SER A 446 61.45 -5.88 1.20
C SER A 446 60.85 -6.09 2.60
N GLU A 447 59.61 -5.65 2.84
CA GLU A 447 58.91 -5.81 4.12
C GLU A 447 58.51 -7.26 4.37
N LEU A 448 57.99 -7.95 3.35
CA LEU A 448 57.66 -9.37 3.42
C LEU A 448 58.94 -10.20 3.64
N LEU A 449 60.04 -9.84 2.96
CA LEU A 449 61.36 -10.46 3.14
C LEU A 449 61.83 -10.35 4.60
N HIS A 450 61.71 -9.15 5.20
CA HIS A 450 62.08 -8.94 6.59
C HIS A 450 61.16 -9.71 7.55
N ALA A 451 59.85 -9.74 7.31
CA ALA A 451 58.90 -10.50 8.12
C ALA A 451 59.20 -12.01 8.14
N LEU A 452 59.54 -12.58 6.98
CA LEU A 452 59.89 -14.00 6.85
C LEU A 452 61.23 -14.32 7.53
N SER A 453 62.16 -13.37 7.59
CA SER A 453 63.44 -13.52 8.29
C SER A 453 63.31 -13.53 9.82
N MET A 454 62.28 -12.87 10.36
CA MET A 454 62.05 -12.74 11.80
C MET A 454 61.44 -14.00 12.45
N PHE A 455 60.74 -14.83 11.68
CA PHE A 455 60.08 -16.04 12.17
C PHE A 455 60.57 -17.30 11.44
N PRO A 456 61.81 -17.77 11.68
CA PRO A 456 62.27 -19.05 11.14
C PRO A 456 61.45 -20.18 11.74
N TYR A 457 60.64 -20.85 10.93
CA TYR A 457 59.89 -22.04 11.34
C TYR A 457 60.85 -23.09 11.91
N LYS A 458 60.54 -23.59 13.11
CA LYS A 458 61.36 -24.56 13.85
C LYS A 458 61.62 -25.81 13.01
N SER A 459 62.81 -25.93 12.43
CA SER A 459 63.53 -27.19 12.23
C SER A 459 65.01 -26.86 12.09
N SER A 460 65.78 -27.51 12.94
CA SER A 460 67.21 -27.34 13.17
C SER A 460 68.08 -27.39 11.92
N SER A 461 69.13 -26.57 11.96
CA SER A 461 70.42 -26.71 11.27
C SER A 461 70.53 -26.10 9.87
N GLN A 462 71.37 -25.06 9.79
CA GLN A 462 71.88 -24.38 8.60
C GLN A 462 70.89 -23.49 7.84
N VAL A 463 70.73 -22.26 8.33
CA VAL A 463 70.22 -21.13 7.52
C VAL A 463 71.33 -20.73 6.55
N GLN A 464 71.52 -21.51 5.48
CA GLN A 464 72.10 -20.98 4.26
C GLN A 464 71.01 -20.18 3.55
N SER A 465 71.39 -19.01 3.05
CA SER A 465 70.56 -18.03 2.35
C SER A 465 69.50 -18.69 1.47
N ILE A 466 68.25 -18.68 1.92
CA ILE A 466 67.13 -19.13 1.09
C ILE A 466 67.00 -18.07 -0.02
N PRO A 467 67.11 -18.43 -1.31
CA PRO A 467 66.94 -17.45 -2.39
C PRO A 467 65.49 -17.02 -2.44
N VAL A 468 65.17 -15.88 -1.82
CA VAL A 468 63.79 -15.47 -1.57
C VAL A 468 63.04 -15.07 -2.85
N ALA A 469 63.77 -14.76 -3.93
CA ALA A 469 63.19 -14.63 -5.25
C ALA A 469 62.51 -15.93 -5.72
N SER A 470 63.15 -17.08 -5.47
CA SER A 470 62.62 -18.40 -5.83
C SER A 470 61.37 -18.78 -5.00
N ILE A 471 61.21 -18.20 -3.81
CA ILE A 471 60.03 -18.40 -2.96
C ILE A 471 58.80 -17.69 -3.53
N LEU A 472 58.99 -16.42 -3.92
CA LEU A 472 57.91 -15.65 -4.54
C LEU A 472 57.54 -16.21 -5.91
N ASP A 473 58.53 -16.70 -6.66
CA ASP A 473 58.32 -17.42 -7.91
C ASP A 473 57.45 -18.67 -7.73
N HIS A 474 57.64 -19.40 -6.62
CA HIS A 474 56.83 -20.58 -6.29
C HIS A 474 55.36 -20.23 -6.00
N CYS A 475 55.11 -19.07 -5.38
CA CYS A 475 53.75 -18.63 -5.03
C CYS A 475 53.02 -17.86 -6.14
N LYS A 476 53.68 -17.57 -7.29
CA LYS A 476 53.11 -16.84 -8.45
C LYS A 476 51.72 -17.28 -8.94
N PRO A 477 51.31 -18.56 -8.83
CA PRO A 477 49.95 -18.94 -9.21
C PRO A 477 48.85 -18.25 -8.38
N LEU A 478 49.19 -17.76 -7.19
CA LEU A 478 48.26 -17.16 -6.24
C LEU A 478 48.63 -15.72 -5.86
N ILE A 479 49.86 -15.25 -6.12
CA ILE A 479 50.32 -13.87 -5.84
C ILE A 479 50.88 -13.16 -7.08
N GLU A 480 50.78 -11.83 -7.09
CA GLU A 480 51.29 -10.92 -8.11
C GLU A 480 52.19 -9.86 -7.46
N GLU A 481 53.30 -9.51 -8.12
CA GLU A 481 54.17 -8.38 -7.75
C GLU A 481 53.79 -7.17 -8.63
N LEU A 482 53.32 -6.10 -7.99
CA LEU A 482 52.93 -4.86 -8.64
C LEU A 482 54.15 -4.02 -9.04
N PRO A 483 54.02 -3.03 -9.95
CA PRO A 483 55.14 -2.20 -10.42
C PRO A 483 55.87 -1.42 -9.32
N ASP A 484 55.19 -1.15 -8.20
CA ASP A 484 55.74 -0.50 -7.00
C ASP A 484 56.45 -1.49 -6.04
N SER A 485 56.65 -2.74 -6.48
CA SER A 485 57.23 -3.84 -5.69
C SER A 485 56.37 -4.27 -4.49
N THR A 486 55.08 -3.95 -4.47
CA THR A 486 54.14 -4.53 -3.50
C THR A 486 53.62 -5.89 -3.95
N ILE A 487 53.41 -6.79 -2.99
CA ILE A 487 52.94 -8.15 -3.25
C ILE A 487 51.48 -8.26 -2.84
N VAL A 488 50.64 -8.68 -3.78
CA VAL A 488 49.19 -8.84 -3.58
C VAL A 488 48.74 -10.21 -4.06
N PRO A 489 47.63 -10.77 -3.54
CA PRO A 489 47.01 -11.93 -4.17
C PRO A 489 46.62 -11.59 -5.63
N VAL A 490 46.80 -12.52 -6.58
CA VAL A 490 46.43 -12.32 -8.00
C VAL A 490 44.95 -11.97 -8.12
N ARG A 491 44.12 -12.44 -7.17
CA ARG A 491 42.69 -12.15 -7.10
C ARG A 491 42.25 -12.02 -5.65
N PHE A 492 41.28 -11.14 -5.39
CA PHE A 492 40.67 -10.95 -4.06
C PHE A 492 40.12 -12.26 -3.48
N SER A 493 39.53 -13.11 -4.33
CA SER A 493 39.00 -14.44 -3.98
C SER A 493 40.05 -15.46 -3.52
N VAL A 494 41.34 -15.14 -3.58
CA VAL A 494 42.42 -15.99 -3.03
C VAL A 494 42.60 -15.76 -1.53
N LYS A 495 42.23 -14.56 -1.06
CA LYS A 495 42.31 -14.14 0.34
C LYS A 495 41.07 -14.54 1.14
N GLU A 496 39.90 -14.49 0.50
CA GLU A 496 38.67 -15.09 1.01
C GLU A 496 38.79 -16.61 1.00
#